data_AF-A0A970W839-F1
#
_entry.id   AF-A0A970W839-F1
#
_cell.length_a   1.000
_cell.length_b   1.000
_cell.length_c   1.000
_cell.angle_alpha   90.00
_cell.angle_beta   90.00
_cell.angle_gamma   90.00
#
_symmetry.space_group_name_H-M   'P 1'
#
loop_
_entity.id
_entity.type
_entity.pdbx_description
1 polymer ?
#
loop_
_entity_poly.entity_id
_entity_poly.type
_entity_poly.pdbx_seq_one_letter_code
_entity_poly.pdbx_strand_id
1 'polypeptide(L)'
;MKYHKGQRFGLSECRQSAIFWQLRDFAALSVKKRDGVRQICDTLGGIYAPVLLRCLTTNETMDAMSAQSQGTSAPIDCAQLYRLCKMAYVEIDRIL
;
A
#
# COMPACT_ATOMS: atom_id res chain seq x y z
N MET A 1 0.18 13.13 6.58
CA MET A 1 -0.61 12.27 5.68
C MET A 1 0.23 11.86 4.48
N LYS A 2 0.17 10.58 4.06
CA LYS A 2 0.93 9.97 2.93
C LYS A 2 0.74 10.63 1.55
N TYR A 3 -0.04 11.71 1.48
CA TYR A 3 -0.49 12.35 0.25
C TYR A 3 0.19 13.67 -0.11
N HIS A 4 1.01 14.28 0.77
CA HIS A 4 1.48 15.66 0.55
C HIS A 4 3.00 15.87 0.35
N LYS A 5 3.80 14.81 0.17
CA LYS A 5 5.24 15.01 -0.16
C LYS A 5 5.55 14.93 -1.66
N GLY A 6 4.55 14.84 -2.54
CA GLY A 6 4.77 14.79 -4.00
C GLY A 6 5.45 13.50 -4.50
N GLN A 7 5.52 12.47 -3.67
CA GLN A 7 6.14 11.19 -4.04
C GLN A 7 5.20 10.40 -4.95
N ARG A 8 5.63 10.24 -6.20
CA ARG A 8 4.93 9.46 -7.23
C ARG A 8 5.38 8.01 -7.13
N PHE A 9 4.46 7.12 -6.76
CA PHE A 9 4.68 5.67 -6.70
C PHE A 9 4.72 5.05 -8.10
N GLY A 10 5.45 5.66 -9.04
CA GLY A 10 5.51 5.24 -10.44
C GLY A 10 4.26 5.60 -11.26
N LEU A 11 3.27 6.25 -10.66
CA LEU A 11 2.04 6.71 -11.30
C LEU A 11 1.94 8.24 -11.30
N SER A 12 1.09 8.79 -12.17
CA SER A 12 0.70 10.19 -12.06
C SER A 12 -0.08 10.42 -10.77
N GLU A 13 -0.04 11.65 -10.27
CA GLU A 13 -0.74 12.03 -9.03
C GLU A 13 -2.24 11.75 -9.11
N CYS A 14 -2.88 12.02 -10.26
CA CYS A 14 -4.29 11.73 -10.48
C CYS A 14 -4.60 10.22 -10.36
N ARG A 15 -3.78 9.35 -10.95
CA ARG A 15 -3.99 7.89 -10.90
C ARG A 15 -3.75 7.33 -9.50
N GLN A 16 -2.67 7.75 -8.86
CA GLN A 16 -2.38 7.39 -7.47
C GLN A 16 -3.53 7.81 -6.54
N SER A 17 -4.14 8.98 -6.80
CA SER A 17 -5.27 9.49 -6.00
C SER A 17 -6.49 8.62 -6.18
N ALA A 18 -6.84 8.31 -7.43
CA ALA A 18 -7.98 7.47 -7.73
C ALA A 18 -7.89 6.10 -7.05
N ILE A 19 -6.71 5.46 -7.10
CA ILE A 19 -6.46 4.19 -6.42
C ILE A 19 -6.58 4.35 -4.91
N PHE A 20 -5.90 5.35 -4.34
CA PHE A 20 -5.93 5.59 -2.90
C PHE A 20 -7.36 5.79 -2.37
N TRP A 21 -8.17 6.61 -3.04
CA TRP A 21 -9.54 6.87 -2.62
C TRP A 21 -10.42 5.62 -2.71
N GLN A 22 -10.23 4.78 -3.74
CA GLN A 22 -10.91 3.49 -3.84
C GLN A 22 -10.49 2.53 -2.74
N LEU A 23 -9.19 2.44 -2.45
CA LEU A 23 -8.66 1.57 -1.40
C LEU A 23 -8.97 2.06 0.01
N ARG A 24 -9.21 3.36 0.21
CA ARG A 24 -9.62 3.90 1.52
C ARG A 24 -10.96 3.33 1.96
N ASP A 25 -11.88 3.12 1.02
CA ASP A 25 -13.12 2.38 1.25
C ASP A 25 -12.98 0.93 0.79
N PHE A 26 -11.93 0.26 1.28
CA PHE A 26 -11.60 -1.10 0.87
C PHE A 26 -12.79 -2.06 1.01
N ALA A 27 -13.62 -1.87 2.04
CA ALA A 27 -14.78 -2.72 2.31
C ALA A 27 -15.88 -2.58 1.25
N ALA A 28 -16.03 -1.41 0.63
CA ALA A 28 -17.00 -1.16 -0.44
C ALA A 28 -16.59 -1.76 -1.79
N LEU A 29 -15.32 -2.16 -1.96
CA LEU A 29 -14.88 -2.84 -3.17
C LEU A 29 -15.53 -4.22 -3.32
N SER A 30 -15.78 -4.61 -4.57
CA SER A 30 -16.25 -5.95 -4.89
C SER A 30 -15.28 -7.02 -4.35
N VAL A 31 -15.80 -8.19 -4.01
CA VAL A 31 -14.99 -9.31 -3.47
C VAL A 31 -13.80 -9.61 -4.40
N LYS A 32 -14.04 -9.68 -5.71
CA LYS A 32 -13.00 -9.89 -6.73
C LYS A 32 -11.88 -8.83 -6.66
N LYS A 33 -12.22 -7.54 -6.50
CA LYS A 33 -11.24 -6.46 -6.40
C LYS A 33 -10.45 -6.53 -5.09
N ARG A 34 -11.13 -6.81 -3.97
CA ARG A 34 -10.47 -7.00 -2.67
C ARG A 34 -9.48 -8.16 -2.69
N ASP A 35 -9.88 -9.29 -3.26
CA ASP A 35 -9.04 -10.48 -3.36
C ASP A 35 -7.82 -10.21 -4.26
N GLY A 36 -8.00 -9.50 -5.38
CA GLY A 36 -6.88 -9.08 -6.24
C GLY A 36 -5.88 -8.19 -5.50
N VAL A 37 -6.35 -7.20 -4.74
CA VAL A 37 -5.48 -6.32 -3.94
C VAL A 37 -4.74 -7.11 -2.85
N ARG A 38 -5.43 -8.03 -2.17
CA ARG A 38 -4.81 -8.92 -1.16
C ARG A 38 -3.73 -9.80 -1.78
N GLN A 39 -4.03 -10.43 -2.91
CA GLN A 39 -3.08 -11.27 -3.63
C GLN A 39 -1.84 -10.47 -4.07
N ILE A 40 -2.00 -9.23 -4.53
CA ILE A 40 -0.86 -8.35 -4.85
C ILE A 40 -0.03 -8.07 -3.59
N CYS A 41 -0.69 -7.77 -2.46
CA CYS A 41 0.01 -7.53 -1.19
C CYS A 41 0.76 -8.78 -0.70
N ASP A 42 0.17 -9.97 -0.82
CA ASP A 42 0.77 -11.25 -0.45
C ASP A 42 1.98 -11.57 -1.33
N THR A 43 1.84 -11.38 -2.65
CA THR A 43 2.90 -11.65 -3.64
C THR A 43 4.09 -10.71 -3.46
N LEU A 44 3.85 -9.42 -3.28
CA LEU A 44 4.91 -8.41 -3.19
C LEU A 44 5.48 -8.29 -1.77
N GLY A 45 4.60 -8.31 -0.77
CA GLY A 45 4.95 -8.07 0.62
C GLY A 45 5.46 -9.30 1.35
N GLY A 46 5.04 -10.51 0.96
CA GLY A 46 5.35 -11.75 1.68
C GLY A 46 4.98 -11.60 3.16
N ILE A 47 5.97 -11.74 4.04
CA ILE A 47 5.79 -11.54 5.50
C ILE A 47 5.30 -10.13 5.88
N TYR A 48 5.51 -9.14 5.01
CA TYR A 48 5.10 -7.75 5.20
C TYR A 48 3.74 -7.43 4.55
N ALA A 49 3.05 -8.41 3.96
CA ALA A 49 1.76 -8.19 3.30
C ALA A 49 0.71 -7.46 4.15
N PRO A 50 0.56 -7.75 5.47
CA PRO A 50 -0.39 -7.02 6.32
C PRO A 50 -0.03 -5.53 6.48
N VAL A 51 1.26 -5.23 6.63
CA VAL A 51 1.77 -3.85 6.76
C VAL A 51 1.61 -3.10 5.44
N LEU A 52 1.87 -3.77 4.31
CA LEU A 52 1.67 -3.23 2.98
C LEU A 52 0.19 -2.92 2.71
N LEU A 53 -0.73 -3.84 3.03
CA LEU A 53 -2.17 -3.63 2.85
C LEU A 53 -2.68 -2.44 3.69
N ARG A 54 -2.27 -2.35 4.96
CA ARG A 54 -2.59 -1.18 5.80
C ARG A 54 -2.01 0.08 5.20
N CYS A 55 -0.80 0.03 4.64
CA CYS A 55 -0.20 1.20 4.03
C CYS A 55 -0.99 1.78 2.87
N LEU A 56 -1.67 0.94 2.11
CA LEU A 56 -2.46 1.31 0.93
C LEU A 56 -3.87 1.75 1.27
N THR A 57 -4.43 1.25 2.38
CA THR A 57 -5.84 1.44 2.77
C THR A 57 -6.03 2.49 3.87
N THR A 58 -4.98 2.85 4.62
CA THR A 58 -5.06 3.83 5.72
C THR A 58 -4.32 5.15 5.44
N ASN A 59 -4.65 6.18 6.23
CA ASN A 59 -3.98 7.49 6.20
C ASN A 59 -2.66 7.51 7.00
N GLU A 60 -2.27 6.41 7.64
CA GLU A 60 -1.09 6.35 8.52
C GLU A 60 0.19 6.62 7.72
N THR A 61 1.16 7.31 8.32
CA THR A 61 2.43 7.65 7.64
C THR A 61 3.31 6.43 7.43
N MET A 62 4.22 6.46 6.45
CA MET A 62 5.19 5.37 6.25
C MET A 62 6.03 5.15 7.49
N ASP A 63 6.44 6.25 8.16
CA ASP A 63 7.21 6.20 9.39
C ASP A 63 6.45 5.51 10.52
N ALA A 64 5.15 5.81 10.69
CA ALA A 64 4.32 5.14 11.68
C ALA A 64 4.17 3.63 11.38
N MET A 65 4.04 3.27 10.10
CA MET A 65 3.92 1.87 9.67
C MET A 65 5.21 1.08 9.83
N SER A 66 6.35 1.69 9.49
CA SER A 66 7.67 1.10 9.73
C SER A 66 7.94 0.97 11.22
N ALA A 67 7.63 2.00 12.03
CA ALA A 67 7.81 1.98 13.48
C ALA A 67 7.05 0.84 14.16
N GLN A 68 5.84 0.51 13.69
CA GLN A 68 5.05 -0.60 14.24
C GLN A 68 5.69 -1.99 14.02
N SER A 69 6.60 -2.11 13.05
CA SER A 69 7.36 -3.36 12.83
C SER A 69 8.65 -3.44 13.65
N GLN A 70 9.07 -2.34 14.28
CA GLN A 70 10.29 -2.30 15.08
C GLN A 70 10.10 -3.13 16.35
N GLY A 71 11.07 -4.00 16.65
CA GLY A 71 10.98 -4.94 17.78
C GLY A 71 10.25 -6.25 17.47
N THR A 72 9.79 -6.46 16.22
CA THR A 72 9.32 -7.77 15.75
C THR A 72 10.48 -8.60 15.18
N SER A 73 10.24 -9.89 14.90
CA SER A 73 11.24 -10.76 14.26
C SER A 73 11.56 -10.37 12.81
N ALA A 74 10.76 -9.49 12.20
CA ALA A 74 10.96 -8.99 10.84
C ALA A 74 10.64 -7.48 10.79
N PRO A 75 11.57 -6.60 11.20
CA PRO A 75 11.40 -5.18 11.01
C PRO A 75 11.39 -4.85 9.51
N ILE A 76 10.64 -3.82 9.12
CA ILE A 76 10.68 -3.23 7.79
C ILE A 76 11.04 -1.76 7.89
N ASP A 77 12.07 -1.35 7.16
CA ASP A 77 12.45 0.05 7.07
C ASP A 77 11.53 0.84 6.11
N CYS A 78 11.50 2.17 6.27
CA CYS A 78 10.66 3.04 5.44
C CYS A 78 10.99 2.96 3.94
N ALA A 79 12.26 2.73 3.56
CA ALA A 79 12.68 2.70 2.16
C ALA A 79 12.23 1.40 1.46
N GLN A 80 12.26 0.28 2.15
CA GLN A 80 11.71 -1.00 1.71
C GLN A 80 10.19 -0.91 1.59
N LEU A 81 9.52 -0.38 2.62
CA LEU A 81 8.06 -0.18 2.59
C LEU A 81 7.63 0.73 1.43
N TYR A 82 8.40 1.78 1.16
CA TYR A 82 8.19 2.65 0.01
C TYR A 82 8.30 1.91 -1.33
N ARG A 83 9.34 1.08 -1.50
CA ARG A 83 9.53 0.27 -2.72
C ARG A 83 8.36 -0.70 -2.93
N LEU A 84 7.92 -1.36 -1.87
CA LEU A 84 6.77 -2.26 -1.93
C LEU A 84 5.48 -1.52 -2.31
N CYS A 85 5.22 -0.36 -1.70
CA CYS A 85 4.06 0.46 -2.07
C CYS A 85 4.14 0.90 -3.53
N LYS A 86 5.32 1.30 -4.01
CA LYS A 86 5.52 1.65 -5.42
C LYS A 86 5.11 0.53 -6.36
N MET A 87 5.58 -0.69 -6.11
CA MET A 87 5.24 -1.86 -6.92
C MET A 87 3.74 -2.19 -6.82
N ALA A 88 3.18 -2.15 -5.61
CA ALA A 88 1.77 -2.45 -5.38
C ALA A 88 0.84 -1.46 -6.10
N TYR A 89 1.11 -0.16 -6.06
CA TYR A 89 0.31 0.84 -6.77
C TYR A 89 0.27 0.57 -8.28
N VAL A 90 1.41 0.20 -8.88
CA VAL A 90 1.49 -0.12 -10.32
C VAL A 90 0.70 -1.37 -10.67
N GLU A 91 0.72 -2.40 -9.83
CA GLU A 91 -0.06 -3.63 -10.07
C GLU A 91 -1.56 -3.42 -9.81
N ILE A 92 -1.91 -2.66 -8.78
CA ILE A 92 -3.31 -2.37 -8.43
C ILE A 92 -4.00 -1.54 -9.51
N ASP A 93 -3.28 -0.61 -10.13
CA ASP A 93 -3.74 0.18 -11.27
C ASP A 93 -4.21 -0.66 -12.47
N ARG A 94 -3.79 -1.94 -12.56
CA ARG A 94 -4.22 -2.86 -13.61
C ARG A 94 -5.54 -3.57 -13.31
N ILE A 95 -5.99 -3.56 -12.05
CA ILE A 95 -7.17 -4.32 -11.59
C ILE A 95 -8.29 -3.44 -11.03
N LEU A 96 -8.03 -2.17 -10.75
CA LEU A 96 -9.04 -1.20 -10.29
C LEU A 96 -9.59 -0.36 -11.44
#